data_AF-A0A6G1IJ49-F1
#
_entry.id   AF-A0A6G1IJ49-F1
#
_cell.length_a   1.000
_cell.length_b   1.000
_cell.length_c   1.000
_cell.angle_alpha   90.00
_cell.angle_beta   90.00
_cell.angle_gamma   90.00
#
_symmetry.space_group_name_H-M   'P 1'
#
loop_
_entity.id
_entity.type
_entity.pdbx_description
1 polymer ?
#
loop_
_entity_poly.entity_id
_entity_poly.type
_entity_poly.pdbx_seq_one_letter_code
_entity_poly.pdbx_strand_id
1 'polypeptide(L)'
;MSVQAAGDPFIISSSLLSILGLISFSLGMYYDHYLLPDSLIDVYRAFSFLFKGREMIRNATKIYGETPFSLPMPRTRIHVFSSKEHFMEMNKSHTADLSLHVAIKEILSPQHTLGGFQIPDRRDIEGMNFVRARRSANVRIVLYIPKFFHLVEEDFGKAFENGLVNDGFVEISLSNHLRNLVVRANTLFILSEEAAHDPKFHKMAMGYAYRALLAAEICRSVPTWSKGTVSYLVQGNQRHRKYCFKEIGKYAEKYLAEGNANDGKIDLNGRNVGPTMLSLLRRTANLN
;
A
#
# COMPACT_ATOMS: atom_id res chain seq x y z
N MET A 1 32.32 1.71 -35.61
CA MET A 1 31.51 2.91 -35.29
C MET A 1 30.86 2.68 -33.93
N SER A 2 31.50 3.19 -32.88
CA SER A 2 31.08 3.07 -31.49
C SER A 2 30.58 4.43 -31.00
N VAL A 3 29.29 4.52 -30.67
CA VAL A 3 28.72 5.71 -30.02
C VAL A 3 28.73 5.47 -28.52
N GLN A 4 29.68 6.12 -27.86
CA GLN A 4 29.85 6.18 -26.41
C GLN A 4 29.03 7.37 -25.92
N ALA A 5 27.92 7.11 -25.22
CA ALA A 5 27.15 8.13 -24.51
C ALA A 5 27.12 7.78 -23.03
N ALA A 6 28.18 8.18 -22.32
CA ALA A 6 28.23 8.21 -20.87
C ALA A 6 27.62 9.53 -20.40
N GLY A 7 26.37 9.47 -19.91
CA GLY A 7 25.77 10.54 -19.12
C GLY A 7 25.87 10.14 -17.65
N ASP A 8 26.67 10.86 -16.89
CA ASP A 8 26.85 10.63 -15.45
C ASP A 8 25.53 10.78 -14.69
N PRO A 9 25.21 9.90 -13.73
CA PRO A 9 24.05 10.07 -12.88
C PRO A 9 24.27 11.28 -11.97
N PHE A 10 23.36 12.24 -12.03
CA PHE A 10 23.30 13.43 -11.20
C PHE A 10 23.33 13.05 -9.70
N ILE A 11 24.51 13.11 -9.08
CA ILE A 11 24.69 12.89 -7.63
C ILE A 11 24.20 14.16 -6.93
N ILE A 12 22.91 14.18 -6.56
CA ILE A 12 22.41 15.18 -5.62
C ILE A 12 23.10 14.92 -4.29
N SER A 13 23.96 15.84 -3.86
CA SER A 13 24.71 15.70 -2.62
C SER A 13 23.74 15.59 -1.44
N SER A 14 24.06 14.71 -0.49
CA SER A 14 23.30 14.54 0.77
C SER A 14 23.14 15.84 1.55
N SER A 15 24.01 16.82 1.30
CA SER A 15 23.96 18.19 1.82
C SER A 15 22.78 19.01 1.28
N LEU A 16 22.37 18.84 0.01
CA LEU A 16 21.21 19.57 -0.53
C LEU A 16 19.88 19.08 0.05
N LEU A 17 19.76 17.77 0.32
CA LEU A 17 18.58 17.19 0.97
C LEU A 17 18.42 17.65 2.42
N SER A 18 19.53 17.79 3.14
CA SER A 18 19.52 18.29 4.52
C SER A 18 19.18 19.78 4.59
N ILE A 19 19.66 20.59 3.64
CA ILE A 19 19.31 22.01 3.53
C ILE A 19 17.84 22.19 3.16
N LEU A 20 17.31 21.43 2.20
CA LEU A 20 15.88 21.47 1.84
C LEU A 20 14.99 21.00 3.01
N GLY A 21 15.44 20.01 3.78
CA GLY A 21 14.77 19.57 5.00
C GLY A 21 14.72 20.65 6.07
N LEU A 22 15.83 21.35 6.31
CA LEU A 22 15.91 22.45 7.28
C LEU A 22 15.07 23.64 6.85
N ILE A 23 15.12 24.04 5.57
CA ILE A 23 14.33 25.17 5.04
C ILE A 23 12.83 24.86 5.10
N SER A 24 12.43 23.63 4.74
CA SER A 24 11.04 23.17 4.84
C SER A 24 10.54 23.13 6.27
N PHE A 25 11.40 22.71 7.21
CA PHE A 25 11.10 22.70 8.63
C PHE A 25 10.92 24.13 9.17
N SER A 26 11.83 25.05 8.84
CA SER A 26 11.74 26.45 9.27
C SER A 26 10.54 27.19 8.67
N LEU A 27 10.19 26.95 7.41
CA LEU A 27 9.01 27.57 6.77
C LEU A 27 7.69 26.98 7.29
N GLY A 28 7.66 25.67 7.60
CA GLY A 28 6.52 25.04 8.25
C GLY A 28 6.28 25.59 9.65
N MET A 29 7.35 25.78 10.42
CA MET A 29 7.28 26.43 11.73
C MET A 29 6.83 27.89 11.60
N TYR A 30 7.34 28.64 10.61
CA TYR A 30 7.02 30.06 10.42
C TYR A 30 5.54 30.34 10.08
N TYR A 31 4.91 29.49 9.28
CA TYR A 31 3.50 29.68 8.89
C TYR A 31 2.48 29.24 9.94
N ASP A 32 2.83 28.32 10.84
CA ASP A 32 1.97 27.90 11.97
C ASP A 32 2.12 28.81 13.21
N HIS A 33 3.08 29.75 13.21
CA HIS A 33 3.59 30.38 14.42
C HIS A 33 2.75 31.49 15.06
N TYR A 34 1.54 31.78 14.60
CA TYR A 34 0.72 32.86 15.19
C TYR A 34 -0.14 32.44 16.41
N LEU A 35 -0.06 31.18 16.89
CA LEU A 35 -0.82 30.71 18.07
C LEU A 35 0.00 29.80 19.01
N LEU A 36 0.67 30.43 19.99
CA LEU A 36 0.90 30.01 21.40
C LEU A 36 1.80 28.78 21.75
N PRO A 37 2.57 28.84 22.87
CA PRO A 37 3.61 27.87 23.28
C PRO A 37 3.13 26.44 23.58
N ASP A 38 1.84 26.23 23.89
CA ASP A 38 1.27 24.88 24.02
C ASP A 38 1.34 24.10 22.70
N SER A 39 1.34 24.81 21.55
CA SER A 39 1.52 24.20 20.23
C SER A 39 2.89 23.56 20.06
N LEU A 40 3.97 24.11 20.65
CA LEU A 40 5.32 23.55 20.49
C LEU A 40 5.47 22.22 21.23
N ILE A 41 4.87 22.11 22.42
CA ILE A 41 4.86 20.86 23.19
C ILE A 41 4.03 19.81 22.45
N ASP A 42 2.88 20.19 21.90
CA ASP A 42 2.03 19.27 21.15
C ASP A 42 2.66 18.86 19.81
N VAL A 43 3.36 19.77 19.12
CA VAL A 43 4.17 19.46 17.93
C VAL A 43 5.29 18.49 18.29
N TYR A 44 6.06 18.76 19.35
CA TYR A 44 7.11 17.86 19.80
C TYR A 44 6.56 16.48 20.18
N ARG A 45 5.43 16.42 20.90
CA ARG A 45 4.75 15.17 21.26
C ARG A 45 4.21 14.44 20.04
N ALA A 46 3.66 15.16 19.06
CA ALA A 46 3.20 14.63 17.80
C ALA A 46 4.35 13.97 17.03
N PHE A 47 5.48 14.64 16.86
CA PHE A 47 6.65 14.05 16.22
C PHE A 47 7.24 12.90 17.05
N SER A 48 7.25 13.01 18.38
CA SER A 48 7.66 11.94 19.28
C SER A 48 6.79 10.69 19.12
N PHE A 49 5.49 10.85 18.81
CA PHE A 49 4.57 9.75 18.56
C PHE A 49 5.01 8.86 17.39
N LEU A 50 5.69 9.41 16.37
CA LEU A 50 6.20 8.61 15.25
C LEU A 50 7.22 7.54 15.70
N PHE A 51 8.01 7.84 16.73
CA PHE A 51 9.07 6.96 17.23
C PHE A 51 8.64 6.20 18.50
N LYS A 52 7.88 6.86 19.38
CA LYS A 52 7.49 6.37 20.70
C LYS A 52 5.99 6.07 20.83
N GLY A 53 5.23 6.05 19.72
CA GLY A 53 3.77 5.93 19.75
C GLY A 53 3.27 4.73 20.55
N ARG A 54 3.92 3.56 20.43
CA ARG A 54 3.57 2.35 21.23
C ARG A 54 3.75 2.58 22.74
N GLU A 55 4.83 3.22 23.14
CA GLU A 55 5.10 3.53 24.55
C GLU A 55 4.13 4.60 25.06
N MET A 56 3.85 5.63 24.26
CA MET A 56 2.90 6.68 24.58
C MET A 56 1.48 6.12 24.78
N ILE A 57 1.01 5.25 23.88
CA ILE A 57 -0.28 4.55 24.02
C ILE A 57 -0.27 3.71 25.29
N ARG A 58 0.75 2.88 25.51
CA ARG A 58 0.84 2.03 26.71
C ARG A 58 0.83 2.84 28.00
N ASN A 59 1.56 3.95 28.06
CA ASN A 59 1.63 4.81 29.23
C ASN A 59 0.28 5.53 29.46
N ALA A 60 -0.35 6.01 28.40
CA ALA A 60 -1.69 6.60 28.49
C ALA A 60 -2.75 5.57 28.92
N THR A 61 -2.73 4.35 28.38
CA THR A 61 -3.64 3.27 28.80
C THR A 61 -3.47 2.91 30.28
N LYS A 62 -2.24 2.97 30.83
CA LYS A 62 -2.02 2.77 32.28
C LYS A 62 -2.65 3.87 33.14
N ILE A 63 -2.70 5.10 32.64
CA ILE A 63 -3.24 6.26 33.36
C ILE A 63 -4.77 6.31 33.25
N TYR A 64 -5.30 6.12 32.04
CA TYR A 64 -6.71 6.30 31.70
C TYR A 64 -7.53 5.00 31.81
N GLY A 65 -6.88 3.82 31.82
CA GLY A 65 -7.56 2.53 31.90
C GLY A 65 -8.52 2.29 30.74
N GLU A 66 -9.82 2.16 31.04
CA GLU A 66 -10.89 1.97 30.05
C GLU A 66 -11.45 3.28 29.49
N THR A 67 -11.04 4.43 30.04
CA THR A 67 -11.53 5.72 29.58
C THR A 67 -10.86 6.13 28.26
N PRO A 68 -11.60 6.71 27.29
CA PRO A 68 -11.03 7.17 26.05
C PRO A 68 -10.00 8.28 26.26
N PHE A 69 -8.93 8.27 25.47
CA PHE A 69 -7.92 9.31 25.49
C PHE A 69 -7.44 9.65 24.10
N SER A 70 -6.82 10.83 23.96
CA SER A 70 -6.40 11.37 22.66
C SER A 70 -4.93 11.73 22.69
N LEU A 71 -4.14 11.15 21.78
CA LEU A 71 -2.72 11.46 21.64
C LEU A 71 -2.48 12.34 20.41
N PRO A 72 -1.58 13.33 20.50
CA PRO A 72 -1.19 14.12 19.35
C PRO A 72 -0.39 13.27 18.36
N MET A 73 -0.71 13.39 17.08
CA MET A 73 0.03 12.83 15.94
C MET A 73 0.33 13.99 14.97
N PRO A 74 1.33 13.90 14.07
CA PRO A 74 1.52 14.98 13.12
C PRO A 74 0.24 15.17 12.30
N ARG A 75 -0.27 16.42 12.27
CA ARG A 75 -1.47 16.87 11.56
C ARG A 75 -2.83 16.45 12.12
N THR A 76 -2.89 15.51 13.07
CA THR A 76 -4.17 14.99 13.58
C THR A 76 -4.02 14.46 15.00
N ARG A 77 -5.09 13.96 15.60
CA ARG A 77 -5.05 13.28 16.89
C ARG A 77 -5.51 11.85 16.70
N ILE A 78 -4.84 10.92 17.36
CA ILE A 78 -5.33 9.55 17.46
C ILE A 78 -6.16 9.43 18.73
N HIS A 79 -7.42 9.05 18.55
CA HIS A 79 -8.34 8.77 19.64
C HIS A 79 -8.30 7.26 19.90
N VAL A 80 -7.99 6.88 21.13
CA VAL A 80 -7.88 5.47 21.56
C VAL A 80 -9.04 5.15 22.47
N PHE A 81 -9.72 4.06 22.14
CA PHE A 81 -10.85 3.52 22.88
C PHE A 81 -10.55 2.06 23.23
N SER A 82 -10.79 1.66 24.47
CA SER A 82 -10.50 0.30 24.96
C SER A 82 -11.74 -0.42 25.51
N SER A 83 -12.81 0.31 25.85
CA SER A 83 -14.03 -0.31 26.39
C SER A 83 -14.91 -0.95 25.29
N LYS A 84 -15.67 -1.96 25.69
CA LYS A 84 -16.59 -2.68 24.80
C LYS A 84 -17.73 -1.79 24.31
N GLU A 85 -18.19 -0.87 25.16
CA GLU A 85 -19.27 0.07 24.88
C GLU A 85 -18.88 1.01 23.74
N HIS A 86 -17.69 1.61 23.79
CA HIS A 86 -17.19 2.47 22.71
C HIS A 86 -17.01 1.70 21.40
N PHE A 87 -16.57 0.44 21.45
CA PHE A 87 -16.49 -0.41 20.25
C PHE A 87 -17.88 -0.66 19.64
N MET A 88 -18.88 -0.93 20.47
CA MET A 88 -20.27 -1.12 20.01
C MET A 88 -20.86 0.18 19.45
N GLU A 89 -20.50 1.34 20.01
CA GLU A 89 -20.88 2.66 19.50
C GLU A 89 -20.24 2.93 18.13
N MET A 90 -18.93 2.75 18.01
CA MET A 90 -18.19 2.91 16.74
C MET A 90 -18.76 2.03 15.62
N ASN A 91 -19.16 0.79 15.93
CA ASN A 91 -19.75 -0.11 14.93
C ASN A 91 -21.15 0.33 14.48
N LYS A 92 -21.86 1.13 15.29
CA LYS A 92 -23.17 1.70 14.97
C LYS A 92 -23.08 3.07 14.30
N SER A 93 -21.93 3.76 14.40
CA SER A 93 -21.72 5.08 13.83
C SER A 93 -21.94 5.09 12.32
N HIS A 94 -22.53 6.17 11.81
CA HIS A 94 -22.73 6.32 10.38
C HIS A 94 -21.39 6.57 9.68
N THR A 95 -21.26 6.10 8.44
CA THR A 95 -20.01 6.24 7.66
C THR A 95 -19.61 7.68 7.34
N ALA A 96 -20.53 8.63 7.52
CA ALA A 96 -20.25 10.06 7.40
C ALA A 96 -19.44 10.58 8.61
N ASP A 97 -19.64 9.98 9.78
CA ASP A 97 -18.98 10.36 11.03
C ASP A 97 -17.68 9.57 11.22
N LEU A 98 -17.70 8.28 10.89
CA LEU A 98 -16.55 7.38 11.01
C LEU A 98 -16.31 6.61 9.70
N SER A 99 -15.30 7.03 8.94
CA SER A 99 -14.98 6.44 7.63
C SER A 99 -13.59 5.81 7.61
N LEU A 100 -13.56 4.47 7.57
CA LEU A 100 -12.33 3.71 7.33
C LEU A 100 -11.69 4.07 5.97
N HIS A 101 -12.51 4.44 4.99
CA HIS A 101 -12.04 4.81 3.66
C HIS A 101 -11.21 6.10 3.68
N VAL A 102 -11.71 7.13 4.39
CA VAL A 102 -10.98 8.39 4.58
C VAL A 102 -9.70 8.15 5.36
N ALA A 103 -9.75 7.33 6.41
CA ALA A 103 -8.57 6.96 7.19
C ALA A 103 -7.50 6.26 6.33
N ILE A 104 -7.89 5.31 5.48
CA ILE A 104 -6.96 4.64 4.55
C ILE A 104 -6.39 5.63 3.53
N LYS A 105 -7.20 6.54 2.97
CA LYS A 105 -6.75 7.57 2.03
C LYS A 105 -5.74 8.51 2.69
N GLU A 106 -5.93 8.86 3.95
CA GLU A 106 -4.99 9.68 4.72
C GLU A 106 -3.68 8.93 4.98
N ILE A 107 -3.76 7.71 5.52
CA ILE A 107 -2.61 6.87 5.88
C ILE A 107 -1.77 6.55 4.64
N LEU A 108 -2.39 6.10 3.56
CA LEU A 108 -1.66 5.68 2.35
C LEU A 108 -1.32 6.85 1.45
N SER A 109 -2.06 7.97 1.50
CA SER A 109 -1.88 9.11 0.59
C SER A 109 -1.70 8.67 -0.89
N PRO A 110 -2.63 7.88 -1.44
CA PRO A 110 -2.47 7.11 -2.70
C PRO A 110 -2.12 7.98 -3.92
N GLN A 111 -2.61 9.22 -3.94
CA GLN A 111 -2.26 10.22 -4.96
C GLN A 111 -0.75 10.42 -5.04
N HIS A 112 -0.08 10.42 -3.89
CA HIS A 112 1.36 10.61 -3.83
C HIS A 112 2.10 9.29 -3.94
N THR A 113 1.60 8.19 -3.36
CA THR A 113 2.37 6.95 -3.11
C THR A 113 2.10 5.82 -4.09
N LEU A 114 0.92 5.78 -4.69
CA LEU A 114 0.47 4.74 -5.63
C LEU A 114 0.38 5.28 -7.06
N GLY A 115 1.25 6.23 -7.39
CA GLY A 115 1.41 6.73 -8.75
C GLY A 115 0.26 7.59 -9.26
N GLY A 116 -0.26 8.48 -8.42
CA GLY A 116 -1.36 9.36 -8.81
C GLY A 116 -2.73 8.69 -8.72
N PHE A 117 -2.82 7.48 -8.15
CA PHE A 117 -4.09 6.81 -7.97
C PHE A 117 -5.02 7.64 -7.07
N GLN A 118 -6.10 8.16 -7.65
CA GLN A 118 -7.09 8.96 -6.94
C GLN A 118 -8.19 8.05 -6.44
N ILE A 119 -8.29 7.95 -5.11
CA ILE A 119 -9.40 7.31 -4.42
C ILE A 119 -10.51 8.38 -4.26
N PRO A 120 -11.69 8.24 -4.91
CA PRO A 120 -12.83 9.13 -4.72
C PRO A 120 -13.28 9.15 -3.25
N ASP A 121 -13.76 10.30 -2.78
CA ASP A 121 -14.15 10.48 -1.37
C ASP A 121 -15.44 9.74 -1.00
N ARG A 122 -16.29 9.44 -2.00
CA ARG A 122 -17.57 8.79 -1.75
C ARG A 122 -17.50 7.28 -1.93
N ARG A 123 -17.90 6.57 -0.87
CA ARG A 123 -17.94 5.09 -0.79
C ARG A 123 -18.98 4.47 -1.73
N ASP A 124 -20.04 5.17 -2.09
CA ASP A 124 -21.07 4.71 -3.03
C ASP A 124 -20.51 4.38 -4.42
N ILE A 125 -19.49 5.14 -4.88
CA ILE A 125 -18.86 4.97 -6.19
C ILE A 125 -17.79 3.86 -6.15
N GLU A 126 -16.91 3.85 -5.14
CA GLU A 126 -15.75 2.93 -5.13
C GLU A 126 -15.83 1.81 -4.08
N GLY A 127 -16.55 2.01 -2.99
CA GLY A 127 -16.90 0.93 -2.06
C GLY A 127 -17.66 -0.19 -2.76
N MET A 128 -18.36 0.11 -3.86
CA MET A 128 -18.94 -0.88 -4.75
C MET A 128 -17.88 -1.78 -5.40
N ASN A 129 -16.74 -1.24 -5.85
CA ASN A 129 -15.65 -2.05 -6.43
C ASN A 129 -15.00 -2.94 -5.38
N PHE A 130 -14.75 -2.42 -4.18
CA PHE A 130 -14.24 -3.24 -3.08
C PHE A 130 -15.24 -4.32 -2.64
N VAL A 131 -16.55 -3.98 -2.53
CA VAL A 131 -17.61 -4.94 -2.19
C VAL A 131 -17.75 -6.01 -3.28
N ARG A 132 -17.68 -5.63 -4.55
CA ARG A 132 -17.68 -6.55 -5.70
C ARG A 132 -16.45 -7.46 -5.66
N ALA A 133 -15.25 -6.88 -5.50
CA ALA A 133 -14.01 -7.64 -5.38
C ALA A 133 -14.09 -8.63 -4.21
N ARG A 134 -14.55 -8.19 -3.03
CA ARG A 134 -14.75 -9.05 -1.86
C ARG A 134 -15.78 -10.15 -2.10
N ARG A 135 -16.89 -9.84 -2.77
CA ARG A 135 -17.91 -10.83 -3.11
C ARG A 135 -17.36 -11.88 -4.09
N SER A 136 -16.69 -11.44 -5.15
CA SER A 136 -16.03 -12.33 -6.11
C SER A 136 -14.94 -13.16 -5.46
N ALA A 137 -14.14 -12.57 -4.58
CA ALA A 137 -13.14 -13.24 -3.75
C ALA A 137 -13.77 -14.36 -2.90
N ASN A 138 -14.83 -14.05 -2.15
CA ASN A 138 -15.53 -15.03 -1.31
C ASN A 138 -16.14 -16.18 -2.10
N VAL A 139 -16.71 -15.91 -3.28
CA VAL A 139 -17.27 -16.97 -4.13
C VAL A 139 -16.15 -17.88 -4.66
N ARG A 140 -14.99 -17.31 -5.00
CA ARG A 140 -13.88 -18.07 -5.58
C ARG A 140 -12.96 -18.71 -4.54
N ILE A 141 -13.07 -18.35 -3.26
CA ILE A 141 -12.13 -18.80 -2.23
C ILE A 141 -12.03 -20.33 -2.16
N VAL A 142 -13.15 -21.04 -2.33
CA VAL A 142 -13.19 -22.52 -2.32
C VAL A 142 -12.33 -23.11 -3.44
N LEU A 143 -12.28 -22.46 -4.61
CA LEU A 143 -11.44 -22.87 -5.74
C LEU A 143 -9.96 -22.52 -5.51
N TYR A 144 -9.68 -21.49 -4.73
CA TYR A 144 -8.32 -21.04 -4.45
C TYR A 144 -7.64 -21.82 -3.32
N ILE A 145 -8.39 -22.32 -2.34
CA ILE A 145 -7.85 -23.09 -1.21
C ILE A 145 -6.91 -24.24 -1.66
N PRO A 146 -7.31 -25.17 -2.55
CA PRO A 146 -6.43 -26.26 -2.95
C PRO A 146 -5.18 -25.74 -3.69
N LYS A 147 -5.32 -24.71 -4.53
CA LYS A 147 -4.19 -24.09 -5.24
C LYS A 147 -3.21 -23.42 -4.28
N PHE A 148 -3.73 -22.78 -3.23
CA PHE A 148 -2.91 -22.18 -2.18
C PHE A 148 -2.12 -23.24 -1.42
N PHE A 149 -2.74 -24.35 -1.02
CA PHE A 149 -1.99 -25.43 -0.35
C PHE A 149 -0.92 -26.05 -1.25
N HIS A 150 -1.23 -26.27 -2.53
CA HIS A 150 -0.24 -26.74 -3.48
C HIS A 150 0.93 -25.75 -3.63
N LEU A 151 0.65 -24.45 -3.68
CA LEU A 151 1.66 -23.40 -3.73
C LEU A 151 2.56 -23.42 -2.47
N VAL A 152 1.97 -23.63 -1.29
CA VAL A 152 2.70 -23.74 -0.02
C VAL A 152 3.63 -24.96 -0.04
N GLU A 153 3.11 -26.13 -0.43
CA GLU A 153 3.90 -27.37 -0.55
C GLU A 153 5.07 -27.20 -1.52
N GLU A 154 4.82 -26.58 -2.69
CA GLU A 154 5.85 -26.30 -3.69
C GLU A 154 6.94 -25.35 -3.15
N ASP A 155 6.54 -24.26 -2.48
CA ASP A 155 7.49 -23.28 -1.93
C ASP A 155 8.35 -23.90 -0.83
N PHE A 156 7.75 -24.63 0.12
CA PHE A 156 8.50 -25.31 1.17
C PHE A 156 9.37 -26.44 0.61
N GLY A 157 8.88 -27.23 -0.36
CA GLY A 157 9.66 -28.27 -1.03
C GLY A 157 10.93 -27.70 -1.67
N LYS A 158 10.79 -26.61 -2.43
CA LYS A 158 11.93 -25.89 -3.01
C LYS A 158 12.87 -25.32 -1.96
N ALA A 159 12.35 -24.83 -0.83
CA ALA A 159 13.19 -24.30 0.23
C ALA A 159 13.97 -25.42 0.95
N PHE A 160 13.39 -26.61 1.11
CA PHE A 160 14.07 -27.76 1.67
C PHE A 160 15.14 -28.33 0.72
N GLU A 161 14.88 -28.37 -0.59
CA GLU A 161 15.84 -28.85 -1.59
C GLU A 161 17.06 -27.92 -1.74
N ASN A 162 16.85 -26.61 -1.66
CA ASN A 162 17.90 -25.61 -1.90
C ASN A 162 18.61 -25.11 -0.62
N GLY A 163 18.12 -25.48 0.56
CA GLY A 163 18.68 -25.00 1.82
C GLY A 163 19.98 -25.72 2.18
N LEU A 164 20.78 -25.08 3.02
CA LEU A 164 22.03 -25.68 3.52
C LEU A 164 21.68 -26.80 4.49
N VAL A 165 22.10 -28.02 4.15
CA VAL A 165 21.94 -29.20 5.00
C VAL A 165 23.05 -29.16 6.05
N ASN A 166 22.68 -28.92 7.30
CA ASN A 166 23.55 -29.03 8.47
C ASN A 166 23.03 -30.17 9.34
N ASP A 167 23.79 -31.27 9.45
CA ASP A 167 23.46 -32.44 10.26
C ASP A 167 22.06 -33.04 9.99
N GLY A 168 21.63 -33.04 8.72
CA GLY A 168 20.31 -33.56 8.32
C GLY A 168 19.15 -32.59 8.55
N PHE A 169 19.41 -31.39 9.07
CA PHE A 169 18.44 -30.31 9.14
C PHE A 169 18.70 -29.28 8.04
N VAL A 170 17.62 -28.65 7.56
CA VAL A 170 17.70 -27.57 6.57
C VAL A 170 17.36 -26.25 7.25
N GLU A 171 18.29 -25.30 7.24
CA GLU A 171 18.04 -23.97 7.79
C GLU A 171 17.40 -23.06 6.74
N ILE A 172 16.23 -22.48 7.08
CA ILE A 172 15.47 -21.60 6.20
C ILE A 172 15.10 -20.32 6.95
N SER A 173 15.28 -19.18 6.28
CA SER A 173 14.79 -17.89 6.77
C SER A 173 13.27 -17.79 6.66
N LEU A 174 12.57 -18.15 7.74
CA LEU A 174 11.10 -18.17 7.80
C LEU A 174 10.48 -16.83 7.35
N SER A 175 11.05 -15.70 7.77
CA SER A 175 10.47 -14.37 7.47
C SER A 175 10.54 -14.03 5.97
N ASN A 176 11.66 -14.33 5.31
CA ASN A 176 11.81 -14.10 3.87
C ASN A 176 10.94 -15.08 3.07
N HIS A 177 10.87 -16.33 3.53
CA HIS A 177 10.05 -17.35 2.89
C HIS A 177 8.55 -17.00 2.95
N LEU A 178 8.04 -16.64 4.13
CA LEU A 178 6.65 -16.21 4.31
C LEU A 178 6.32 -14.96 3.50
N ARG A 179 7.24 -13.99 3.38
CA ARG A 179 7.04 -12.80 2.54
C ARG A 179 6.85 -13.18 1.07
N ASN A 180 7.72 -14.04 0.55
CA ASN A 180 7.61 -14.52 -0.83
C ASN A 180 6.31 -15.28 -1.06
N LEU A 181 5.99 -16.22 -0.16
CA LEU A 181 4.77 -17.02 -0.23
C LEU A 181 3.51 -16.13 -0.21
N VAL A 182 3.44 -15.13 0.66
CA VAL A 182 2.31 -14.18 0.72
C VAL A 182 2.18 -13.40 -0.60
N VAL A 183 3.29 -12.99 -1.21
CA VAL A 183 3.27 -12.28 -2.48
C VAL A 183 2.86 -13.20 -3.63
N ARG A 184 3.36 -14.43 -3.68
CA ARG A 184 2.92 -15.46 -4.65
C ARG A 184 1.44 -15.77 -4.49
N ALA A 185 0.97 -16.00 -3.27
CA ALA A 185 -0.43 -16.28 -2.97
C ALA A 185 -1.36 -15.11 -3.35
N ASN A 186 -0.99 -13.87 -3.00
CA ASN A 186 -1.75 -12.69 -3.42
C ASN A 186 -1.74 -12.52 -4.95
N THR A 187 -0.63 -12.83 -5.61
CA THR A 187 -0.52 -12.78 -7.07
C THR A 187 -1.40 -13.85 -7.73
N LEU A 188 -1.41 -15.06 -7.19
CA LEU A 188 -2.30 -16.16 -7.61
C LEU A 188 -3.77 -15.76 -7.47
N PHE A 189 -4.11 -15.13 -6.35
CA PHE A 189 -5.48 -14.75 -6.02
C PHE A 189 -5.98 -13.58 -6.89
N ILE A 190 -5.15 -12.56 -7.08
CA ILE A 190 -5.53 -11.31 -7.75
C ILE A 190 -5.38 -11.39 -9.27
N LEU A 191 -4.30 -12.02 -9.74
CA LEU A 191 -3.93 -12.03 -11.15
C LEU A 191 -4.16 -13.41 -11.77
N SER A 192 -3.20 -14.31 -11.57
CA SER A 192 -3.18 -15.60 -12.24
C SER A 192 -2.12 -16.53 -11.68
N GLU A 193 -2.25 -17.81 -12.02
CA GLU A 193 -1.25 -18.83 -11.73
C GLU A 193 0.06 -18.56 -12.48
N GLU A 194 -0.02 -18.10 -13.74
CA GLU A 194 1.16 -17.73 -14.54
C GLU A 194 1.96 -16.60 -13.88
N ALA A 195 1.28 -15.55 -13.40
CA ALA A 195 1.92 -14.44 -12.69
C ALA A 195 2.54 -14.91 -11.37
N ALA A 196 1.87 -15.83 -10.67
CA ALA A 196 2.30 -16.41 -9.39
C ALA A 196 3.53 -17.32 -9.50
N HIS A 197 3.95 -17.66 -10.72
CA HIS A 197 5.18 -18.40 -11.01
C HIS A 197 6.28 -17.51 -11.63
N ASP A 198 6.04 -16.22 -11.87
CA ASP A 198 7.08 -15.30 -12.37
C ASP A 198 7.89 -14.70 -11.21
N PRO A 199 9.13 -15.20 -10.94
CA PRO A 199 9.96 -14.68 -9.85
C PRO A 199 10.33 -13.21 -10.06
N LYS A 200 10.41 -12.75 -11.32
CA LYS A 200 10.71 -11.35 -11.64
C LYS A 200 9.53 -10.47 -11.29
N PHE A 201 8.30 -10.89 -11.57
CA PHE A 201 7.10 -10.18 -11.15
C PHE A 201 7.04 -10.06 -9.62
N HIS A 202 7.25 -11.13 -8.86
CA HIS A 202 7.23 -11.05 -7.38
C HIS A 202 8.27 -10.10 -6.83
N LYS A 203 9.51 -10.16 -7.33
CA LYS A 203 10.58 -9.24 -6.92
C LYS A 203 10.19 -7.79 -7.20
N MET A 204 9.60 -7.53 -8.36
CA MET A 204 9.13 -6.19 -8.73
C MET A 204 7.95 -5.74 -7.88
N ALA A 205 6.98 -6.63 -7.62
CA ALA A 205 5.79 -6.35 -6.81
C ALA A 205 6.15 -6.05 -5.36
N MET A 206 7.06 -6.83 -4.76
CA MET A 206 7.61 -6.54 -3.43
C MET A 206 8.31 -5.19 -3.38
N GLY A 207 9.18 -4.90 -4.36
CA GLY A 207 9.88 -3.63 -4.45
C GLY A 207 8.91 -2.44 -4.61
N TYR A 208 7.82 -2.62 -5.35
CA TYR A 208 6.76 -1.64 -5.47
C TYR A 208 6.03 -1.42 -4.14
N ALA A 209 5.55 -2.49 -3.50
CA ALA A 209 4.82 -2.43 -2.24
C ALA A 209 5.64 -1.78 -1.12
N TYR A 210 6.91 -2.19 -0.98
CA TYR A 210 7.82 -1.61 0.00
C TYR A 210 8.04 -0.10 -0.21
N ARG A 211 8.27 0.32 -1.46
CA ARG A 211 8.45 1.74 -1.78
C ARG A 211 7.19 2.56 -1.56
N ALA A 212 6.02 2.00 -1.90
CA ALA A 212 4.75 2.67 -1.67
C ALA A 212 4.47 2.89 -0.17
N LEU A 213 4.72 1.87 0.66
CA LEU A 213 4.58 1.97 2.12
C LEU A 213 5.58 2.96 2.72
N LEU A 214 6.85 2.88 2.30
CA LEU A 214 7.87 3.82 2.75
C LEU A 214 7.52 5.26 2.36
N ALA A 215 7.08 5.48 1.11
CA ALA A 215 6.63 6.78 0.65
C ALA A 215 5.41 7.27 1.44
N ALA A 216 4.47 6.40 1.82
CA ALA A 216 3.32 6.75 2.64
C ALA A 216 3.72 7.21 4.03
N GLU A 217 4.60 6.47 4.70
CA GLU A 217 5.07 6.83 6.04
C GLU A 217 5.84 8.16 6.06
N ILE A 218 6.69 8.39 5.05
CA ILE A 218 7.41 9.65 4.92
C ILE A 218 6.43 10.78 4.58
N CYS A 219 5.49 10.57 3.64
CA CYS A 219 4.47 11.57 3.29
C CYS A 219 3.60 11.95 4.49
N ARG A 220 3.33 11.02 5.40
CA ARG A 220 2.57 11.27 6.63
C ARG A 220 3.30 12.20 7.60
N SER A 221 4.62 12.17 7.57
CA SER A 221 5.49 12.95 8.46
C SER A 221 5.79 14.37 7.96
N VAL A 222 5.45 14.68 6.71
CA VAL A 222 5.79 15.97 6.08
C VAL A 222 4.55 16.85 5.80
N PRO A 223 4.73 18.19 5.70
CA PRO A 223 3.66 19.12 5.34
C PRO A 223 3.05 18.81 3.96
N THR A 224 1.76 19.13 3.77
CA THR A 224 1.01 18.82 2.53
C THR A 224 1.69 19.34 1.26
N TRP A 225 2.23 20.55 1.30
CA TRP A 225 2.87 21.19 0.15
C TRP A 225 4.16 20.46 -0.30
N SER A 226 4.82 19.73 0.60
CA SER A 226 6.07 19.02 0.32
C SER A 226 5.87 17.57 -0.14
N LYS A 227 4.65 17.01 0.02
CA LYS A 227 4.34 15.60 -0.26
C LYS A 227 4.71 15.19 -1.68
N GLY A 228 4.42 16.04 -2.68
CA GLY A 228 4.76 15.76 -4.08
C GLY A 228 6.26 15.54 -4.29
N THR A 229 7.08 16.48 -3.82
CA THR A 229 8.55 16.44 -3.95
C THR A 229 9.14 15.26 -3.18
N VAL A 230 8.73 15.08 -1.92
CA VAL A 230 9.24 14.01 -1.07
C VAL A 230 8.86 12.63 -1.62
N SER A 231 7.62 12.48 -2.08
CA SER A 231 7.18 11.24 -2.69
C SER A 231 7.94 10.92 -3.98
N TYR A 232 8.20 11.93 -4.82
CA TYR A 232 9.02 11.78 -6.02
C TYR A 232 10.43 11.30 -5.71
N LEU A 233 11.07 11.89 -4.69
CA LEU A 233 12.41 11.50 -4.24
C LEU A 233 12.45 10.07 -3.71
N VAL A 234 11.49 9.67 -2.87
CA VAL A 234 11.45 8.33 -2.26
C VAL A 234 11.14 7.25 -3.30
N GLN A 235 10.21 7.51 -4.23
CA GLN A 235 9.84 6.53 -5.25
C GLN A 235 10.89 6.40 -6.35
N GLY A 236 11.65 7.46 -6.64
CA GLY A 236 12.67 7.49 -7.67
C GLY A 236 12.14 7.10 -9.05
N ASN A 237 12.93 6.37 -9.85
CA ASN A 237 12.61 6.00 -11.24
C ASN A 237 11.41 5.04 -11.43
N GLN A 238 10.59 4.78 -10.40
CA GLN A 238 9.31 4.04 -10.48
C GLN A 238 9.33 2.74 -11.31
N ARG A 239 10.49 2.09 -11.47
CA ARG A 239 10.70 0.96 -12.40
C ARG A 239 9.83 -0.24 -12.00
N HIS A 240 9.76 -0.50 -10.70
CA HIS A 240 8.90 -1.52 -10.10
C HIS A 240 7.43 -1.31 -10.47
N ARG A 241 6.92 -0.08 -10.29
CA ARG A 241 5.55 0.31 -10.65
C ARG A 241 5.30 0.06 -12.14
N LYS A 242 6.13 0.66 -13.01
CA LYS A 242 5.98 0.54 -14.47
C LYS A 242 5.98 -0.92 -14.93
N TYR A 243 6.84 -1.75 -14.35
CA TYR A 243 6.86 -3.19 -14.64
C TYR A 243 5.57 -3.88 -14.19
N CYS A 244 5.17 -3.72 -12.93
CA CYS A 244 3.99 -4.37 -12.38
C CYS A 244 2.71 -4.00 -13.15
N PHE A 245 2.50 -2.71 -13.43
CA PHE A 245 1.32 -2.26 -14.19
C PHE A 245 1.33 -2.75 -15.64
N LYS A 246 2.51 -2.84 -16.26
CA LYS A 246 2.65 -3.42 -17.60
C LYS A 246 2.26 -4.90 -17.61
N GLU A 247 2.77 -5.70 -16.68
CA GLU A 247 2.43 -7.13 -16.61
C GLU A 247 0.96 -7.34 -16.25
N ILE A 248 0.41 -6.60 -15.27
CA ILE A 248 -1.01 -6.64 -14.93
C ILE A 248 -1.88 -6.30 -16.15
N GLY A 249 -1.47 -5.29 -16.94
CA GLY A 249 -2.15 -4.92 -18.18
C GLY A 249 -2.24 -6.06 -19.18
N LYS A 250 -1.15 -6.83 -19.37
CA LYS A 250 -1.15 -8.01 -20.25
C LYS A 250 -2.14 -9.08 -19.80
N TYR A 251 -2.16 -9.40 -18.51
CA TYR A 251 -3.12 -10.39 -17.98
C TYR A 251 -4.56 -9.91 -18.12
N ALA A 252 -4.82 -8.63 -17.86
CA ALA A 252 -6.14 -8.05 -18.05
C ALA A 252 -6.60 -8.13 -19.52
N GLU A 253 -5.73 -7.80 -20.48
CA GLU A 253 -6.03 -7.92 -21.91
C GLU A 253 -6.28 -9.37 -22.34
N LYS A 254 -5.46 -10.31 -21.86
CA LYS A 254 -5.64 -11.75 -22.11
C LYS A 254 -7.02 -12.24 -21.63
N TYR A 255 -7.39 -11.95 -20.39
CA TYR A 255 -8.67 -12.40 -19.84
C TYR A 255 -9.89 -11.75 -20.50
N LEU A 256 -9.76 -10.52 -20.97
CA LEU A 256 -10.80 -9.88 -21.75
C LEU A 256 -10.94 -10.51 -23.13
N ALA A 257 -9.84 -10.88 -23.78
CA ALA A 257 -9.87 -11.59 -25.05
C ALA A 257 -10.51 -12.98 -24.89
N GLU A 258 -10.16 -13.72 -23.84
CA GLU A 258 -10.75 -15.03 -23.50
C GLU A 258 -12.25 -14.89 -23.16
N GLY A 259 -12.63 -13.86 -22.40
CA GLY A 259 -14.03 -13.54 -22.11
C GLY A 259 -14.83 -13.27 -23.37
N ASN A 260 -14.34 -12.39 -24.25
CA ASN A 260 -15.00 -12.06 -25.51
C ASN A 260 -15.08 -13.26 -26.48
N ALA A 261 -14.06 -14.13 -26.49
CA ALA A 261 -14.07 -15.35 -27.29
C ALA A 261 -15.10 -16.38 -26.79
N ASN A 262 -15.32 -16.42 -25.47
CA ASN A 262 -16.31 -17.29 -24.84
C ASN A 262 -17.74 -16.71 -24.90
N ASP A 263 -17.91 -15.38 -24.91
CA ASP A 263 -19.19 -14.73 -25.21
C ASP A 263 -19.64 -14.98 -26.66
N GLY A 264 -18.70 -15.28 -27.56
CA GLY A 264 -18.97 -15.84 -28.90
C GLY A 264 -19.46 -17.30 -28.90
N LYS A 265 -19.49 -17.96 -27.72
CA LYS A 265 -19.93 -19.35 -27.51
C LYS A 265 -20.95 -19.46 -26.35
N ILE A 266 -22.09 -18.76 -26.49
CA ILE A 266 -23.47 -19.03 -25.98
C ILE A 266 -23.78 -18.83 -24.47
N ASP A 267 -24.76 -17.97 -24.11
CA ASP A 267 -26.14 -18.35 -23.66
C ASP A 267 -27.11 -17.13 -23.40
N LEU A 268 -28.41 -17.41 -23.52
CA LEU A 268 -29.62 -16.61 -23.79
C LEU A 268 -30.01 -15.41 -22.88
N ASN A 269 -29.14 -14.87 -22.03
CA ASN A 269 -29.53 -13.88 -21.00
C ASN A 269 -28.97 -12.44 -21.12
N GLY A 270 -28.28 -12.11 -22.22
CA GLY A 270 -28.16 -10.73 -22.71
C GLY A 270 -27.65 -9.64 -21.74
N ARG A 271 -26.77 -9.94 -20.77
CA ARG A 271 -26.19 -8.91 -19.88
C ARG A 271 -24.72 -8.63 -20.17
N ASN A 272 -24.49 -7.46 -20.76
CA ASN A 272 -23.19 -6.84 -21.00
C ASN A 272 -22.44 -6.55 -19.69
N VAL A 273 -21.20 -7.06 -19.57
CA VAL A 273 -20.25 -6.63 -18.55
C VAL A 273 -19.25 -5.66 -19.21
N GLY A 274 -19.45 -4.36 -18.99
CA GLY A 274 -18.81 -3.30 -19.77
C GLY A 274 -17.32 -2.97 -19.47
N PRO A 275 -16.72 -2.08 -20.28
CA PRO A 275 -15.27 -1.89 -20.49
C PRO A 275 -14.55 -0.96 -19.48
N THR A 276 -15.05 -0.82 -18.25
CA THR A 276 -14.67 0.29 -17.35
C THR A 276 -13.28 0.13 -16.70
N MET A 277 -12.75 -1.08 -16.58
CA MET A 277 -11.46 -1.33 -15.91
C MET A 277 -10.24 -1.04 -16.82
N LEU A 278 -10.42 -1.25 -18.13
CA LEU A 278 -9.39 -1.03 -19.16
C LEU A 278 -9.08 0.46 -19.36
N SER A 279 -10.09 1.32 -19.31
CA SER A 279 -9.88 2.76 -19.44
C SER A 279 -9.12 3.34 -18.25
N LEU A 280 -9.31 2.77 -17.04
CA LEU A 280 -8.55 3.13 -15.83
C LEU A 280 -7.11 2.61 -15.88
N LEU A 281 -6.89 1.37 -16.32
CA LEU A 281 -5.54 0.80 -16.48
C LEU A 281 -4.75 1.48 -17.61
N ARG A 282 -5.40 1.81 -18.74
CA ARG A 282 -4.77 2.51 -19.86
C ARG A 282 -4.49 3.98 -19.54
N ARG A 283 -5.34 4.65 -18.76
CA ARG A 283 -5.05 6.01 -18.23
C ARG A 283 -3.88 5.99 -17.24
N THR A 284 -3.78 5.00 -16.36
CA THR A 284 -2.67 4.93 -15.39
C THR A 284 -1.34 4.50 -16.03
N ALA A 285 -1.37 3.69 -17.09
CA ALA A 285 -0.17 3.31 -17.86
C ALA A 285 0.38 4.46 -18.73
N ASN A 286 -0.48 5.38 -19.18
CA ASN A 286 -0.11 6.50 -20.07
C ASN A 286 0.11 7.85 -19.35
N LEU A 287 0.02 7.90 -18.02
CA LEU A 287 0.45 9.07 -17.25
C LEU A 287 1.99 9.08 -17.17
N ASN A 288 2.59 9.76 -18.15
CA ASN A 288 3.97 10.24 -18.13
C ASN A 288 4.16 11.33 -17.07
#